data_AF-A0A6A3JQ30-F1
#
_entry.id   AF-A0A6A3JQ30-F1
#
_cell.length_a   1.000
_cell.length_b   1.000
_cell.length_c   1.000
_cell.angle_alpha   90.00
_cell.angle_beta   90.00
_cell.angle_gamma   90.00
#
_symmetry.space_group_name_H-M   'P 1'
#
loop_
_entity.id
_entity.type
_entity.pdbx_description
1 polymer ?
#
loop_
_entity_poly.entity_id
_entity_poly.type
_entity_poly.pdbx_seq_one_letter_code
_entity_poly.pdbx_strand_id
1 'polypeptide(L)'
;MVAPGAARRHGCEAPLHPSQIAVVSIGLLSAVVFYGFSVRELPTLMQRTVVSLCSSVQLAVTTLLFVIISRFDPGQPRHQATHPSQSKAADEDARVAAPIAMSVHVVKAPEIKASPVMLTSHPVVVSDTRHCSRCNKWIPGYDHHCVYLNTCIGTRNYPLFVGLLSCSILLLLTQQVVTGYAISRLLASGQEEEDRSARAVLLCVLSILPLLELFFLVVLGTFHLYIAFHGLTTYEWLYLWLEGRSSAPAGADSSSTAESTAEGSRTPV
;
A
#
# COMPACT_ATOMS: atom_id res chain seq x y z
N MET A 1 18.56 -17.86 6.92
CA MET A 1 18.73 -16.45 7.31
C MET A 1 19.48 -15.75 6.20
N VAL A 2 19.04 -14.55 5.78
CA VAL A 2 19.75 -13.73 4.78
C VAL A 2 21.01 -13.16 5.44
N ALA A 3 22.15 -13.19 4.76
CA ALA A 3 23.40 -12.66 5.31
C ALA A 3 23.27 -11.15 5.62
N PRO A 4 23.93 -10.62 6.67
CA PRO A 4 23.91 -9.20 6.97
C PRO A 4 24.30 -8.37 5.74
N GLY A 5 23.45 -7.43 5.33
CA GLY A 5 23.69 -6.57 4.17
C GLY A 5 23.33 -7.19 2.81
N ALA A 6 22.88 -8.43 2.71
CA ALA A 6 22.41 -8.98 1.44
C ALA A 6 21.03 -8.39 1.05
N ALA A 7 20.85 -8.14 -0.25
CA ALA A 7 19.59 -7.64 -0.81
C ALA A 7 18.44 -8.64 -0.60
N ARG A 8 17.32 -8.14 -0.05
CA ARG A 8 16.08 -8.91 0.10
C ARG A 8 15.46 -9.15 -1.27
N ARG A 9 15.25 -10.40 -1.66
CA ARG A 9 14.66 -10.75 -2.96
C ARG A 9 13.15 -10.61 -2.92
N HIS A 10 12.52 -11.13 -1.87
CA HIS A 10 11.08 -11.14 -1.72
C HIS A 10 10.64 -11.04 -0.25
N GLY A 11 9.35 -10.82 -0.03
CA GLY A 11 8.79 -10.56 1.30
C GLY A 11 8.69 -11.76 2.22
N CYS A 12 8.73 -12.98 1.70
CA CYS A 12 8.76 -14.18 2.55
C CYS A 12 10.16 -14.56 3.10
N GLU A 13 11.21 -13.76 2.84
CA GLU A 13 12.53 -14.01 3.45
C GLU A 13 12.53 -13.61 4.92
N ALA A 14 13.23 -14.36 5.76
CA ALA A 14 13.35 -14.05 7.18
C ALA A 14 14.26 -12.82 7.43
N PRO A 15 13.95 -11.97 8.43
CA PRO A 15 12.75 -12.03 9.28
C PRO A 15 11.50 -11.52 8.53
N LEU A 16 10.35 -12.14 8.85
CA LEU A 16 9.04 -11.63 8.42
C LEU A 16 8.71 -10.35 9.19
N HIS A 17 8.07 -9.39 8.53
CA HIS A 17 7.65 -8.15 9.19
C HIS A 17 6.43 -8.43 10.10
N PRO A 18 6.36 -7.87 11.32
CA PRO A 18 5.20 -8.07 12.21
C PRO A 18 3.86 -7.71 11.55
N SER A 19 3.82 -6.63 10.75
CA SER A 19 2.61 -6.25 10.00
C SER A 19 2.18 -7.29 8.96
N GLN A 20 3.11 -8.02 8.36
CA GLN A 20 2.80 -9.11 7.43
C GLN A 20 2.17 -10.30 8.17
N ILE A 21 2.69 -10.63 9.36
CA ILE A 21 2.10 -11.67 10.20
C ILE A 21 0.70 -11.25 10.67
N ALA A 22 0.56 -9.99 11.09
CA ALA A 22 -0.71 -9.44 11.56
C ALA A 22 -1.78 -9.47 10.46
N VAL A 23 -1.51 -8.99 9.25
CA VAL A 23 -2.51 -8.95 8.16
C VAL A 23 -2.95 -10.35 7.74
N VAL A 24 -2.03 -11.32 7.70
CA VAL A 24 -2.38 -12.72 7.41
C VAL A 24 -3.23 -13.31 8.54
N SER A 25 -2.87 -13.06 9.80
CA SER A 25 -3.60 -13.57 10.96
C SER A 25 -5.01 -13.00 11.04
N ILE A 26 -5.16 -11.69 10.80
CA ILE A 26 -6.45 -10.99 10.77
C ILE A 26 -7.30 -11.52 9.62
N GLY A 27 -6.76 -11.64 8.40
CA GLY A 27 -7.49 -12.18 7.26
C GLY A 27 -7.97 -13.62 7.47
N LEU A 28 -7.14 -14.47 8.10
CA LEU A 28 -7.53 -15.83 8.47
C LEU A 28 -8.64 -15.84 9.53
N LEU A 29 -8.53 -14.98 10.55
CA LEU A 29 -9.56 -14.84 11.58
C LEU A 29 -10.90 -14.39 10.95
N SER A 30 -10.87 -13.38 10.09
CA SER A 30 -12.05 -12.87 9.39
C SER A 30 -12.68 -13.93 8.48
N ALA A 31 -11.88 -14.77 7.83
CA ALA A 31 -12.38 -15.93 7.08
C ALA A 31 -13.05 -16.97 8.01
N VAL A 32 -12.41 -17.33 9.12
CA VAL A 32 -12.98 -18.29 10.10
C VAL A 32 -14.30 -17.78 10.66
N VAL A 33 -14.37 -16.51 11.04
CA VAL A 33 -15.58 -15.86 11.53
C VAL A 33 -16.68 -15.92 10.47
N PHE A 34 -16.36 -15.55 9.23
CA PHE A 34 -17.33 -15.55 8.14
C PHE A 34 -17.92 -16.94 7.88
N TYR A 35 -17.09 -17.95 7.63
CA TYR A 35 -17.55 -19.31 7.32
C TYR A 35 -18.14 -20.04 8.53
N GLY A 36 -17.62 -19.77 9.73
CA GLY A 36 -18.04 -20.41 10.97
C GLY A 36 -19.37 -19.89 11.51
N PHE A 37 -19.69 -18.61 11.27
CA PHE A 37 -20.86 -17.95 11.83
C PHE A 37 -21.80 -17.43 10.74
N SER A 38 -21.39 -16.43 9.95
CA SER A 38 -22.28 -15.77 8.98
C SER A 38 -22.87 -16.73 7.94
N VAL A 39 -22.08 -17.64 7.39
CA VAL A 39 -22.56 -18.59 6.37
C VAL A 39 -23.57 -19.59 6.93
N ARG A 40 -23.41 -20.02 8.19
CA ARG A 40 -24.31 -21.00 8.81
C ARG A 40 -25.73 -20.48 8.98
N GLU A 41 -25.88 -19.17 9.03
CA GLU A 41 -27.16 -18.48 9.18
C GLU A 41 -27.94 -18.34 7.87
N LEU A 42 -27.39 -18.80 6.74
CA LEU A 42 -28.03 -18.74 5.44
C LEU A 42 -28.88 -19.98 5.12
N PRO A 43 -29.83 -19.90 4.17
CA PRO A 43 -30.54 -21.07 3.66
C PRO A 43 -29.56 -22.07 2.99
N THR A 44 -29.84 -23.37 3.08
CA THR A 44 -28.96 -24.47 2.60
C THR A 44 -28.54 -24.34 1.13
N LEU A 45 -29.43 -23.83 0.27
CA LEU A 45 -29.14 -23.59 -1.15
C LEU A 45 -28.13 -22.45 -1.33
N MET A 46 -28.24 -21.37 -0.54
CA MET A 46 -27.28 -20.25 -0.57
C MET A 46 -25.94 -20.63 0.05
N GLN A 47 -25.96 -21.44 1.11
CA GLN A 47 -24.74 -22.00 1.72
C GLN A 47 -23.89 -22.72 0.68
N ARG A 48 -24.48 -23.62 -0.12
CA ARG A 48 -23.74 -24.43 -1.11
C ARG A 48 -23.35 -23.64 -2.37
N THR A 49 -24.28 -22.92 -2.98
CA THR A 49 -24.10 -22.47 -4.36
C THR A 49 -23.42 -21.11 -4.46
N VAL A 50 -23.86 -20.13 -3.68
CA VAL A 50 -23.41 -18.74 -3.83
C VAL A 50 -22.28 -18.42 -2.86
N VAL A 51 -22.36 -18.92 -1.63
CA VAL A 51 -21.47 -18.45 -0.56
C VAL A 51 -20.25 -19.36 -0.35
N SER A 52 -20.41 -20.68 -0.46
CA SER A 52 -19.26 -21.57 -0.32
C SER A 52 -18.38 -21.66 -1.57
N LEU A 53 -18.92 -21.51 -2.79
CA LEU A 53 -18.11 -21.62 -4.00
C LEU A 53 -17.49 -20.27 -4.39
N CYS A 54 -18.30 -19.23 -4.56
CA CYS A 54 -17.79 -17.93 -5.04
C CYS A 54 -16.88 -17.25 -4.02
N SER A 55 -17.26 -17.17 -2.74
CA SER A 55 -16.40 -16.54 -1.71
C SER A 55 -15.12 -17.34 -1.48
N SER A 56 -15.14 -18.68 -1.62
CA SER A 56 -13.94 -19.51 -1.46
C SER A 56 -13.00 -19.39 -2.65
N VAL A 57 -13.53 -19.34 -3.88
CA VAL A 57 -12.73 -19.04 -5.08
C VAL A 57 -12.11 -17.65 -4.93
N GLN A 58 -12.87 -16.66 -4.47
CA GLN A 58 -12.37 -15.30 -4.28
C GLN A 58 -11.31 -15.20 -3.17
N LEU A 59 -11.49 -15.92 -2.06
CA LEU A 59 -10.47 -16.04 -1.01
C LEU A 59 -9.20 -16.71 -1.55
N ALA A 60 -9.34 -17.77 -2.37
CA ALA A 60 -8.21 -18.45 -2.98
C ALA A 60 -7.46 -17.55 -3.96
N VAL A 61 -8.17 -16.79 -4.80
CA VAL A 61 -7.57 -15.80 -5.72
C VAL A 61 -6.84 -14.70 -4.95
N THR A 62 -7.47 -14.16 -3.89
CA THR A 62 -6.85 -13.12 -3.04
C THR A 62 -5.58 -13.64 -2.37
N THR A 63 -5.63 -14.88 -1.84
CA THR A 63 -4.48 -15.55 -1.23
C THR A 63 -3.38 -15.80 -2.24
N LEU A 64 -3.73 -16.27 -3.44
CA LEU A 64 -2.78 -16.50 -4.52
C LEU A 64 -2.08 -15.21 -4.94
N LEU A 65 -2.83 -14.11 -5.12
CA LEU A 65 -2.24 -12.80 -5.41
C LEU A 65 -1.30 -12.34 -4.30
N PHE A 66 -1.71 -12.47 -3.03
CA PHE A 66 -0.86 -12.11 -1.89
C PHE A 66 0.46 -12.89 -1.91
N VAL A 67 0.40 -14.20 -2.14
CA VAL A 67 1.59 -15.06 -2.24
C VAL A 67 2.45 -14.68 -3.44
N ILE A 68 1.86 -14.52 -4.63
CA ILE A 68 2.58 -14.14 -5.85
C ILE A 68 3.35 -12.84 -5.62
N ILE A 69 2.69 -11.80 -5.11
CA ILE A 69 3.32 -10.49 -4.91
C ILE A 69 4.37 -10.56 -3.81
N SER A 70 4.07 -11.22 -2.68
CA SER A 70 5.03 -11.40 -1.58
C SER A 70 6.27 -12.21 -1.99
N ARG A 71 6.19 -13.02 -3.06
CA ARG A 71 7.31 -13.79 -3.62
C ARG A 71 7.96 -13.13 -4.84
N PHE A 72 7.38 -12.05 -5.36
CA PHE A 72 7.89 -11.35 -6.52
C PHE A 72 9.11 -10.48 -6.16
N ASP A 73 10.16 -10.55 -6.98
CA ASP A 73 11.32 -9.66 -6.90
C ASP A 73 11.15 -8.48 -7.86
N PRO A 74 10.77 -7.28 -7.39
CA PRO A 74 10.61 -6.09 -8.22
C PRO A 74 11.95 -5.42 -8.60
N GLY A 75 13.08 -5.89 -8.08
CA GLY A 75 14.38 -5.27 -8.34
C GLY A 75 14.82 -5.32 -9.80
N GLN A 76 15.82 -4.51 -10.15
CA GLN A 76 16.47 -4.63 -11.45
C GLN A 76 17.06 -6.04 -11.61
N PRO A 77 16.91 -6.70 -12.79
CA PRO A 77 17.68 -7.88 -13.11
C PRO A 77 19.16 -7.55 -12.93
N ARG A 78 19.91 -8.40 -12.23
CA ARG A 78 21.37 -8.25 -12.10
C ARG A 78 22.01 -8.40 -13.49
N HIS A 79 22.05 -7.33 -14.28
CA HIS A 79 23.19 -7.13 -15.14
C HIS A 79 24.37 -6.93 -14.19
N GLN A 80 25.41 -7.74 -14.36
CA GLN A 80 26.65 -7.66 -13.59
C GLN A 80 26.97 -6.20 -13.29
N ALA A 81 26.87 -5.83 -12.01
CA ALA A 81 27.76 -4.82 -11.49
C ALA A 81 29.16 -5.41 -11.68
N THR A 82 29.77 -5.16 -12.83
CA THR A 82 31.22 -5.11 -12.94
C THR A 82 31.65 -4.06 -11.93
N HIS A 83 31.93 -4.53 -10.72
CA HIS A 83 32.86 -3.84 -9.85
C HIS A 83 34.10 -3.56 -10.71
N PRO A 84 34.54 -2.30 -10.86
CA PRO A 84 35.94 -2.07 -11.13
C PRO A 84 36.62 -2.53 -9.84
N SER A 85 37.09 -3.78 -9.84
CA SER A 85 37.97 -4.29 -8.81
C SER A 85 39.17 -3.34 -8.72
N GLN A 86 39.43 -2.89 -7.50
CA GLN A 86 40.71 -2.32 -7.11
C GLN A 86 41.85 -3.16 -7.72
N SER A 87 42.67 -2.56 -8.58
CA SER A 87 44.03 -3.04 -8.81
C SER A 87 44.97 -1.86 -8.58
N LYS A 88 45.85 -2.03 -7.59
CA LYS A 88 46.99 -1.17 -7.33
C LYS A 88 48.13 -1.57 -8.26
N ALA A 89 48.86 -0.55 -8.70
CA ALA A 89 50.30 -0.50 -9.01
C ALA A 89 50.84 -1.26 -10.24
N ALA A 90 51.14 -0.48 -11.29
CA ALA A 90 52.37 -0.44 -12.11
C ALA A 90 52.07 0.48 -13.31
N ASP A 91 52.93 1.29 -13.90
CA ASP A 91 54.18 1.98 -13.59
C ASP A 91 54.33 3.02 -14.75
N GLU A 92 55.03 4.11 -14.47
CA GLU A 92 55.66 5.09 -15.40
C GLU A 92 54.94 5.72 -16.63
N ASP A 93 54.85 7.06 -16.55
CA ASP A 93 55.15 8.08 -17.57
C ASP A 93 54.77 7.86 -19.04
N ALA A 94 53.71 8.55 -19.47
CA ALA A 94 53.71 9.24 -20.77
C ALA A 94 52.72 10.42 -20.77
N ARG A 95 53.27 11.61 -20.98
CA ARG A 95 52.57 12.89 -21.13
C ARG A 95 51.74 12.95 -22.42
N VAL A 96 50.82 13.92 -22.45
CA VAL A 96 50.29 14.69 -23.60
C VAL A 96 48.78 14.54 -23.89
N ALA A 97 48.04 15.60 -23.49
CA ALA A 97 46.88 16.27 -24.12
C ALA A 97 45.72 15.47 -24.75
N ALA A 98 44.51 15.60 -24.16
CA ALA A 98 43.26 16.11 -24.79
C ALA A 98 42.01 15.77 -23.93
N PRO A 99 40.99 16.64 -23.80
CA PRO A 99 39.74 16.28 -23.16
C PRO A 99 38.83 15.55 -24.16
N ILE A 100 38.63 14.24 -23.97
CA ILE A 100 37.67 13.46 -24.75
C ILE A 100 36.32 13.49 -24.04
N ALA A 101 35.35 14.10 -24.71
CA ALA A 101 33.95 14.13 -24.33
C ALA A 101 33.38 12.72 -24.18
N MET A 102 32.74 12.42 -23.05
CA MET A 102 31.92 11.22 -22.90
C MET A 102 30.63 11.37 -23.73
N SER A 103 30.57 10.70 -24.87
CA SER A 103 29.33 10.47 -25.60
C SER A 103 28.46 9.47 -24.81
N VAL A 104 27.39 9.99 -24.18
CA VAL A 104 26.31 9.16 -23.66
C VAL A 104 25.57 8.55 -24.85
N HIS A 105 25.73 7.25 -25.07
CA HIS A 105 24.89 6.51 -26.01
C HIS A 105 23.46 6.45 -25.46
N VAL A 106 22.59 7.32 -25.98
CA VAL A 106 21.14 7.29 -25.77
C VAL A 106 20.59 6.05 -26.49
N VAL A 107 20.29 4.99 -25.75
CA VAL A 107 19.47 3.89 -26.26
C VAL A 107 18.05 4.42 -26.40
N LYS A 108 17.57 4.51 -27.64
CA LYS A 108 16.22 4.95 -27.99
C LYS A 108 15.22 3.95 -27.42
N ALA A 109 14.46 4.34 -26.40
CA ALA A 109 13.36 3.55 -25.87
C ALA A 109 12.22 3.46 -26.91
N PRO A 110 11.52 2.32 -27.02
CA PRO A 110 10.38 2.21 -27.92
C PRO A 110 9.23 3.09 -27.42
N GLU A 111 8.61 3.84 -28.33
CA GLU A 111 7.41 4.66 -28.07
C GLU A 111 6.26 3.76 -27.61
N ILE A 112 6.01 3.72 -26.30
CA ILE A 112 4.72 3.33 -25.76
C ILE A 112 3.87 4.60 -25.77
N LYS A 113 2.84 4.63 -26.62
CA LYS A 113 1.85 5.71 -26.66
C LYS A 113 1.16 5.84 -25.30
N ALA A 114 1.68 6.67 -24.43
CA ALA A 114 1.00 7.14 -23.24
C ALA A 114 -0.10 8.13 -23.68
N SER A 115 -1.35 7.83 -23.33
CA SER A 115 -2.46 8.77 -23.45
C SER A 115 -2.17 9.99 -22.56
N PRO A 116 -2.32 11.24 -23.05
CA PRO A 116 -1.98 12.41 -22.28
C PRO A 116 -3.15 12.77 -21.37
N VAL A 117 -3.01 12.52 -20.07
CA VAL A 117 -3.68 13.36 -19.07
C VAL A 117 -2.56 14.07 -18.31
N MET A 118 -2.07 15.14 -18.93
CA MET A 118 -1.01 15.98 -18.41
C MET A 118 -1.65 17.25 -17.87
N LEU A 119 -1.91 17.28 -16.56
CA LEU A 119 -2.24 18.49 -15.83
C LEU A 119 -1.20 18.69 -14.72
N THR A 120 0.00 19.12 -15.10
CA THR A 120 0.93 19.98 -14.34
C THR A 120 2.19 20.22 -15.17
N SER A 121 2.66 21.46 -15.17
CA SER A 121 3.64 22.04 -16.10
C SER A 121 5.11 21.80 -15.73
N HIS A 122 5.44 20.69 -15.07
CA HIS A 122 6.83 20.30 -14.85
C HIS A 122 6.98 18.80 -15.12
N PRO A 123 7.66 18.38 -16.20
CA PRO A 123 8.11 17.01 -16.32
C PRO A 123 9.26 16.86 -15.32
N VAL A 124 8.93 16.53 -14.08
CA VAL A 124 9.93 16.01 -13.15
C VAL A 124 10.27 14.63 -13.71
N VAL A 125 11.27 14.56 -14.58
CA VAL A 125 11.90 13.30 -14.96
C VAL A 125 12.75 12.88 -13.76
N VAL A 126 12.08 12.47 -12.69
CA VAL A 126 12.72 11.76 -11.60
C VAL A 126 13.11 10.41 -12.18
N SER A 127 14.36 10.02 -11.98
CA SER A 127 14.83 8.68 -12.34
C SER A 127 13.82 7.65 -11.83
N ASP A 128 13.19 6.90 -12.74
CA ASP A 128 12.17 5.90 -12.39
C ASP A 128 12.69 4.90 -11.34
N THR A 129 13.99 4.67 -11.28
CA THR A 129 14.59 3.72 -10.33
C THR A 129 15.01 4.41 -9.03
N ARG A 130 14.61 3.84 -7.88
CA ARG A 130 15.05 4.31 -6.54
C ARG A 130 15.56 3.18 -5.66
N HIS A 131 16.45 3.52 -4.73
CA HIS A 131 16.98 2.57 -3.76
C HIS A 131 16.05 2.44 -2.56
N CYS A 132 15.66 1.20 -2.22
CA CYS A 132 14.95 0.90 -0.98
C CYS A 132 15.95 0.38 0.05
N SER A 133 16.24 1.16 1.10
CA SER A 133 17.16 0.77 2.17
C SER A 133 16.71 -0.48 2.93
N ARG A 134 15.39 -0.67 3.13
CA ARG A 134 14.82 -1.85 3.80
C ARG A 134 15.07 -3.15 3.03
N CYS A 135 15.01 -3.09 1.70
CA CYS A 135 15.27 -4.24 0.84
C CYS A 135 16.73 -4.31 0.37
N ASN A 136 17.52 -3.26 0.62
CA ASN A 136 18.86 -3.04 0.10
C ASN A 136 18.99 -3.31 -1.42
N LYS A 137 18.09 -2.73 -2.22
CA LYS A 137 18.11 -2.87 -3.69
C LYS A 137 17.41 -1.72 -4.42
N TRP A 138 17.72 -1.60 -5.72
CA TRP A 138 17.13 -0.63 -6.63
C TRP A 138 15.85 -1.16 -7.28
N ILE A 139 14.79 -0.35 -7.26
CA ILE A 139 13.44 -0.68 -7.72
C ILE A 139 13.04 0.26 -8.87
N PRO A 140 12.82 -0.26 -10.09
CA PRO A 140 12.24 0.52 -11.19
C PRO A 140 10.79 0.92 -10.94
N GLY A 141 10.47 2.17 -11.28
CA GLY A 141 9.24 2.89 -10.94
C GLY A 141 8.82 2.68 -9.50
N TYR A 142 9.72 2.98 -8.55
CA TYR A 142 9.48 2.77 -7.14
C TYR A 142 8.23 3.51 -6.66
N ASP A 143 7.26 2.76 -6.14
CA ASP A 143 6.04 3.33 -5.55
C ASP A 143 6.18 3.42 -4.03
N HIS A 144 6.35 2.28 -3.36
CA HIS A 144 6.60 2.23 -1.92
C HIS A 144 7.18 0.86 -1.49
N HIS A 145 7.63 0.78 -0.24
CA HIS A 145 7.88 -0.50 0.42
C HIS A 145 6.65 -0.90 1.22
N CYS A 146 5.94 -1.95 0.80
CA CYS A 146 4.73 -2.41 1.47
C CYS A 146 5.09 -3.30 2.66
N VAL A 147 4.86 -2.83 3.88
CA VAL A 147 5.13 -3.60 5.11
C VAL A 147 4.19 -4.81 5.28
N TYR A 148 3.01 -4.78 4.66
CA TYR A 148 2.03 -5.87 4.70
C TYR A 148 2.40 -7.04 3.78
N LEU A 149 3.08 -6.75 2.67
CA LEU A 149 3.63 -7.75 1.75
C LEU A 149 5.12 -8.02 2.00
N ASN A 150 5.75 -7.22 2.85
CA ASN A 150 7.19 -7.22 3.16
C ASN A 150 8.09 -7.12 1.91
N THR A 151 7.61 -6.47 0.85
CA THR A 151 8.33 -6.31 -0.42
C THR A 151 8.07 -4.91 -1.01
N CYS A 152 8.89 -4.52 -1.98
CA CYS A 152 8.66 -3.26 -2.69
C CYS A 152 7.55 -3.41 -3.73
N ILE A 153 6.81 -2.31 -3.94
CA ILE A 153 5.91 -2.13 -5.06
C ILE A 153 6.56 -1.15 -6.03
N GLY A 154 6.58 -1.52 -7.30
CA GLY A 154 7.01 -0.65 -8.40
C GLY A 154 6.36 -1.08 -9.71
N THR A 155 6.80 -0.53 -10.84
CA THR A 155 6.11 -0.72 -12.14
C THR A 155 5.80 -2.17 -12.49
N ARG A 156 6.72 -3.10 -12.17
CA ARG A 156 6.62 -4.51 -12.56
C ARG A 156 5.56 -5.31 -11.78
N ASN A 157 5.19 -4.88 -10.58
CA ASN A 157 4.21 -5.56 -9.74
C ASN A 157 3.05 -4.66 -9.27
N TYR A 158 3.04 -3.38 -9.66
CA TYR A 158 1.95 -2.46 -9.34
C TYR A 158 0.57 -2.95 -9.81
N PRO A 159 0.39 -3.49 -11.03
CA PRO A 159 -0.92 -4.02 -11.45
C PRO A 159 -1.39 -5.19 -10.58
N LEU A 160 -0.47 -6.05 -10.12
CA LEU A 160 -0.79 -7.15 -9.21
C LEU A 160 -1.21 -6.61 -7.84
N PHE A 161 -0.52 -5.58 -7.34
CA PHE A 161 -0.88 -4.90 -6.09
C PHE A 161 -2.28 -4.29 -6.15
N VAL A 162 -2.63 -3.58 -7.23
CA VAL A 162 -3.99 -3.02 -7.43
C VAL A 162 -5.02 -4.15 -7.55
N GLY A 163 -4.68 -5.26 -8.21
CA GLY A 163 -5.51 -6.45 -8.29
C GLY A 163 -5.76 -7.07 -6.91
N LEU A 164 -4.72 -7.24 -6.08
CA LEU A 164 -4.85 -7.72 -4.70
C LEU A 164 -5.75 -6.80 -3.88
N LEU A 165 -5.54 -5.49 -3.96
CA LEU A 165 -6.34 -4.50 -3.24
C LEU A 165 -7.82 -4.59 -3.65
N SER A 166 -8.09 -4.64 -4.96
CA SER A 166 -9.45 -4.76 -5.50
C SER A 166 -10.13 -6.07 -5.09
N CYS A 167 -9.44 -7.21 -5.22
CA CYS A 167 -9.96 -8.51 -4.79
C CYS A 167 -10.24 -8.57 -3.29
N SER A 168 -9.38 -7.95 -2.47
CA SER A 168 -9.56 -7.87 -1.01
C SER A 168 -10.78 -7.02 -0.63
N ILE A 169 -10.96 -5.86 -1.26
CA ILE A 169 -12.15 -5.00 -1.06
C ILE A 169 -13.42 -5.76 -1.45
N LEU A 170 -13.45 -6.40 -2.62
CA LEU A 170 -14.60 -7.19 -3.06
C LEU A 170 -14.89 -8.36 -2.13
N LEU A 171 -13.86 -8.96 -1.53
CA LEU A 171 -14.00 -10.11 -0.63
C LEU A 171 -14.69 -9.67 0.65
N LEU A 172 -14.18 -8.62 1.28
CA LEU A 172 -14.75 -8.04 2.50
C LEU A 172 -16.14 -7.46 2.26
N LEU A 173 -16.38 -6.81 1.10
CA LEU A 173 -17.71 -6.32 0.74
C LEU A 173 -18.72 -7.48 0.66
N THR A 174 -18.33 -8.58 0.02
CA THR A 174 -19.16 -9.79 -0.05
C THR A 174 -19.45 -10.34 1.33
N GLN A 175 -18.44 -10.39 2.22
CA GLN A 175 -18.63 -10.81 3.60
C GLN A 175 -19.62 -9.92 4.36
N GLN A 176 -19.54 -8.59 4.19
CA GLN A 176 -20.46 -7.64 4.83
C GLN A 176 -21.89 -7.77 4.30
N VAL A 177 -22.08 -7.91 2.99
CA VAL A 177 -23.41 -8.10 2.39
C VAL A 177 -24.05 -9.41 2.89
N VAL A 178 -23.29 -10.50 2.91
CA VAL A 178 -23.78 -11.80 3.39
C VAL A 178 -24.09 -11.76 4.89
N THR A 179 -23.23 -11.14 5.70
CA THR A 179 -23.47 -11.02 7.15
C THR A 179 -24.66 -10.12 7.45
N GLY A 180 -24.81 -8.99 6.75
CA GLY A 180 -25.98 -8.12 6.86
C GLY A 180 -27.28 -8.82 6.46
N TYR A 181 -27.25 -9.65 5.42
CA TYR A 181 -28.39 -10.47 5.04
C TYR A 181 -28.72 -11.55 6.09
N ALA A 182 -27.72 -12.20 6.68
CA ALA A 182 -27.93 -13.14 7.78
C ALA A 182 -28.59 -12.45 8.99
N ILE A 183 -28.09 -11.27 9.38
CA ILE A 183 -28.67 -10.46 10.46
C ILE A 183 -30.11 -10.06 10.14
N SER A 184 -30.40 -9.58 8.93
CA SER A 184 -31.76 -9.16 8.58
C SER A 184 -32.77 -10.31 8.63
N ARG A 185 -32.36 -11.52 8.24
CA ARG A 185 -33.18 -12.74 8.40
C ARG A 185 -33.44 -13.08 9.86
N LEU A 186 -32.41 -12.97 10.70
CA LEU A 186 -32.56 -13.22 12.14
C LEU A 186 -33.48 -12.21 12.81
N LEU A 187 -33.57 -10.98 12.31
CA LEU A 187 -34.46 -9.94 12.84
C LEU A 187 -35.89 -10.01 12.28
N ALA A 188 -36.09 -10.55 11.07
CA ALA A 188 -37.39 -10.51 10.38
C ALA A 188 -38.37 -11.65 10.75
N SER A 189 -37.93 -12.72 11.41
CA SER A 189 -38.81 -13.86 11.73
C SER A 189 -39.55 -13.65 13.07
N GLY A 190 -40.77 -14.18 13.23
CA GLY A 190 -41.69 -13.85 14.34
C GLY A 190 -41.86 -14.91 15.44
N GLN A 191 -40.91 -15.82 15.65
CA GLN A 191 -40.96 -16.83 16.73
C GLN A 191 -39.64 -16.94 17.50
N GLU A 192 -39.72 -17.24 18.81
CA GLU A 192 -38.64 -17.26 19.83
C GLU A 192 -37.55 -16.19 19.61
N GLU A 193 -37.84 -14.97 20.08
CA GLU A 193 -37.03 -13.76 19.88
C GLU A 193 -35.64 -13.79 20.56
N GLU A 194 -35.48 -14.50 21.67
CA GLU A 194 -34.30 -14.36 22.55
C GLU A 194 -33.01 -14.98 21.96
N ASP A 195 -33.02 -16.25 21.54
CA ASP A 195 -31.84 -16.93 20.95
C ASP A 195 -31.38 -16.25 19.65
N ARG A 196 -32.33 -15.85 18.80
CA ARG A 196 -32.03 -15.17 17.53
C ARG A 196 -31.46 -13.78 17.76
N SER A 197 -31.99 -13.03 18.72
CA SER A 197 -31.46 -11.71 19.07
C SER A 197 -30.02 -11.82 19.55
N ALA A 198 -29.70 -12.82 20.39
CA ALA A 198 -28.33 -13.08 20.83
C ALA A 198 -27.40 -13.40 19.65
N ARG A 199 -27.84 -14.25 18.71
CA ARG A 199 -27.08 -14.58 17.48
C ARG A 199 -26.90 -13.39 16.56
N ALA A 200 -27.93 -12.55 16.37
CA ALA A 200 -27.84 -11.33 15.58
C ALA A 200 -26.83 -10.35 16.19
N VAL A 201 -26.88 -10.15 17.51
CA VAL A 201 -25.90 -9.33 18.25
C VAL A 201 -24.50 -9.90 18.11
N LEU A 202 -24.33 -11.23 18.23
CA LEU A 202 -23.05 -11.89 18.02
C LEU A 202 -22.49 -11.61 16.61
N LEU A 203 -23.31 -11.75 15.57
CA LEU A 203 -22.89 -11.44 14.19
C LEU A 203 -22.52 -9.96 14.02
N CYS A 204 -23.28 -9.03 14.62
CA CYS A 204 -22.95 -7.60 14.60
C CYS A 204 -21.58 -7.33 15.23
N VAL A 205 -21.28 -7.94 16.39
CA VAL A 205 -19.98 -7.79 17.06
C VAL A 205 -18.86 -8.38 16.21
N LEU A 206 -19.07 -9.60 15.69
CA LEU A 206 -18.10 -10.29 14.84
C LEU A 206 -17.86 -9.59 13.49
N SER A 207 -18.83 -8.81 12.98
CA SER A 207 -18.69 -8.08 11.73
C SER A 207 -17.90 -6.77 11.85
N ILE A 208 -17.64 -6.27 13.08
CA ILE A 208 -16.91 -5.01 13.30
C ILE A 208 -15.49 -5.07 12.73
N LEU A 209 -14.76 -6.16 12.99
CA LEU A 209 -13.38 -6.33 12.52
C LEU A 209 -13.30 -6.30 10.98
N PRO A 210 -14.02 -7.15 10.21
CA PRO A 210 -13.98 -7.11 8.76
C PRO A 210 -14.58 -5.82 8.18
N LEU A 211 -15.46 -5.12 8.90
CA LEU A 211 -15.96 -3.81 8.48
C LEU A 211 -14.87 -2.74 8.58
N LEU A 212 -14.07 -2.78 9.64
CA LEU A 212 -12.93 -1.88 9.81
C LEU A 212 -11.83 -2.17 8.78
N GLU A 213 -11.56 -3.45 8.47
CA GLU A 213 -10.68 -3.84 7.37
C GLU A 213 -11.16 -3.27 6.03
N LEU A 214 -12.47 -3.41 5.73
CA LEU A 214 -13.07 -2.88 4.52
C LEU A 214 -12.90 -1.36 4.45
N PHE A 215 -13.16 -0.64 5.54
CA PHE A 215 -13.01 0.81 5.60
C PHE A 215 -11.59 1.24 5.23
N PHE A 216 -10.56 0.67 5.87
CA PHE A 216 -9.18 1.04 5.58
C PHE A 216 -8.73 0.65 4.17
N LEU A 217 -9.17 -0.49 3.65
CA LEU A 217 -8.83 -0.90 2.28
C LEU A 217 -9.55 -0.04 1.23
N VAL A 218 -10.78 0.40 1.49
CA VAL A 218 -11.48 1.36 0.62
C VAL A 218 -10.75 2.70 0.62
N VAL A 219 -10.33 3.22 1.77
CA VAL A 219 -9.52 4.45 1.86
C VAL A 219 -8.20 4.30 1.09
N LEU A 220 -7.51 3.17 1.25
CA LEU A 220 -6.28 2.89 0.49
C LEU A 220 -6.56 2.79 -1.02
N GLY A 221 -7.66 2.13 -1.40
CA GLY A 221 -8.11 1.98 -2.78
C GLY A 221 -8.42 3.32 -3.43
N THR A 222 -9.17 4.20 -2.76
CA THR A 222 -9.47 5.54 -3.28
C THR A 222 -8.22 6.41 -3.39
N PHE A 223 -7.28 6.29 -2.46
CA PHE A 223 -5.97 6.95 -2.57
C PHE A 223 -5.18 6.47 -3.80
N HIS A 224 -5.09 5.15 -4.03
CA HIS A 224 -4.40 4.61 -5.19
C HIS A 224 -5.08 4.95 -6.51
N LEU A 225 -6.42 5.03 -6.53
CA LEU A 225 -7.16 5.56 -7.68
C LEU A 225 -6.81 7.02 -7.92
N TYR A 226 -6.83 7.86 -6.88
CA TYR A 226 -6.50 9.28 -6.97
C TYR A 226 -5.10 9.51 -7.58
N ILE A 227 -4.06 8.90 -7.03
CA ILE A 227 -2.70 9.09 -7.56
C ILE A 227 -2.55 8.52 -8.98
N ALA A 228 -3.26 7.44 -9.31
CA ALA A 228 -3.26 6.88 -10.67
C ALA A 228 -3.90 7.83 -11.68
N PHE A 229 -5.00 8.52 -11.32
CA PHE A 229 -5.60 9.56 -12.16
C PHE A 229 -4.65 10.75 -12.41
N HIS A 230 -3.77 11.05 -11.45
CA HIS A 230 -2.75 12.08 -11.58
C HIS A 230 -1.44 11.58 -12.23
N GLY A 231 -1.35 10.30 -12.58
CA GLY A 231 -0.12 9.72 -13.16
C GLY A 231 1.08 9.72 -12.21
N LEU A 232 0.83 9.69 -10.89
CA LEU A 232 1.85 9.75 -9.85
C LEU A 232 2.00 8.40 -9.16
N THR A 233 3.22 8.09 -8.74
CA THR A 233 3.48 7.11 -7.69
C THR A 233 3.18 7.70 -6.31
N THR A 234 2.97 6.83 -5.32
CA THR A 234 2.83 7.18 -3.91
C THR A 234 4.04 7.97 -3.42
N TYR A 235 5.24 7.57 -3.85
CA TYR A 235 6.48 8.28 -3.54
C TYR A 235 6.47 9.71 -4.08
N GLU A 236 6.13 9.90 -5.35
CA GLU A 236 6.11 11.21 -5.99
C GLU A 236 5.06 12.12 -5.35
N TRP A 237 3.86 11.59 -5.09
CA TRP A 237 2.83 12.31 -4.36
C TRP A 237 3.32 12.79 -2.99
N LEU A 238 3.98 11.91 -2.23
CA LEU A 238 4.54 12.26 -0.92
C LEU A 238 5.65 13.31 -1.02
N TYR A 239 6.55 13.16 -2.01
CA TYR A 239 7.63 14.12 -2.24
C TYR A 239 7.08 15.52 -2.56
N LEU A 240 6.12 15.61 -3.47
CA LEU A 240 5.48 16.88 -3.85
C LEU A 240 4.71 17.50 -2.67
N TRP A 241 4.04 16.68 -1.85
CA TRP A 241 3.35 17.16 -0.66
C TRP A 241 4.31 17.73 0.39
N LEU A 242 5.48 17.11 0.59
CA LEU A 242 6.51 17.60 1.50
C LEU A 242 7.16 18.89 1.01
N GLU A 243 7.43 18.98 -0.30
CA GLU A 243 7.99 20.20 -0.91
C GLU A 243 7.02 21.37 -0.81
N GLY A 244 5.74 21.13 -1.07
CA GLY A 244 4.68 22.15 -0.94
C GLY A 244 4.52 22.67 0.50
N ARG A 245 4.74 21.82 1.51
CA ARG A 245 4.76 22.25 2.92
C ARG A 245 5.99 23.07 3.27
N SER A 246 7.14 22.73 2.71
CA SER A 246 8.40 23.45 2.93
C SER A 246 8.40 24.82 2.26
N SER A 247 7.61 24.98 1.20
CA SER A 247 7.48 26.22 0.41
C SER A 247 6.40 27.17 0.94
N ALA A 248 5.54 26.74 1.88
CA ALA A 248 4.52 27.60 2.48
C ALA A 248 5.18 28.57 3.50
N PRO A 249 5.00 29.89 3.38
CA PRO A 249 5.63 30.85 4.28
C PRO A 249 5.14 30.64 5.73
N ALA A 250 6.09 30.36 6.63
CA ALA A 250 5.87 30.38 8.06
C ALA A 250 5.59 31.84 8.50
N GLY A 251 4.31 32.24 8.55
CA GLY A 251 3.97 33.59 8.97
C GLY A 251 2.54 33.99 8.67
N ALA A 252 1.58 33.43 9.41
CA ALA A 252 0.25 34.02 9.58
C ALA A 252 -0.31 33.69 10.97
N ASP A 253 0.52 33.80 12.01
CA ASP A 253 0.07 33.86 13.40
C ASP A 253 0.87 34.95 14.12
N SER A 254 0.37 36.19 14.03
CA SER A 254 0.71 37.23 15.01
C SER A 254 -0.49 38.15 15.25
N SER A 255 -0.99 38.05 16.48
CA SER A 255 -1.73 39.06 17.25
C SER A 255 -3.13 39.48 16.80
N SER A 256 -4.13 38.71 17.22
CA SER A 256 -5.38 39.27 17.74
C SER A 256 -5.59 38.76 19.17
N THR A 257 -5.20 39.57 20.17
CA THR A 257 -5.77 39.61 21.54
C THR A 257 -4.94 40.54 22.41
N ALA A 258 -5.37 41.80 22.49
CA ALA A 258 -5.14 42.64 23.66
C ALA A 258 -6.38 43.51 23.83
N GLU A 259 -7.43 42.86 24.33
CA GLU A 259 -8.65 43.51 24.80
C GLU A 259 -8.43 43.93 26.26
N SER A 260 -8.47 45.24 26.49
CA SER A 260 -9.07 45.93 27.64
C SER A 260 -9.17 45.17 28.98
N THR A 261 -8.50 45.70 30.02
CA THR A 261 -9.12 45.87 31.36
C THR A 261 -8.35 46.87 32.24
N ALA A 262 -9.01 48.01 32.46
CA ALA A 262 -9.19 48.84 33.66
C ALA A 262 -8.20 48.91 34.86
N GLU A 263 -8.16 50.14 35.39
CA GLU A 263 -8.07 50.58 36.80
C GLU A 263 -6.70 50.64 37.51
N GLY A 264 -6.37 51.83 38.05
CA GLY A 264 -5.36 51.96 39.10
C GLY A 264 -4.71 53.34 39.23
N SER A 265 -5.42 54.29 39.83
CA SER A 265 -4.87 55.58 40.26
C SER A 265 -3.66 55.43 41.20
N ARG A 266 -2.64 56.27 41.00
CA ARG A 266 -1.75 56.79 42.06
C ARG A 266 -0.93 57.96 41.54
N THR A 267 -1.07 59.09 42.24
CA THR A 267 -0.27 60.31 42.11
C THR A 267 1.19 60.08 42.50
N PRO A 268 2.09 60.98 42.10
CA PRO A 268 2.89 61.64 43.14
C PRO A 268 3.09 63.14 42.91
N VAL A 269 3.15 63.83 44.07
CA VAL A 269 3.82 65.10 44.45
C VAL A 269 4.36 66.00 43.34
#